data_AF-A0A5Q4GYY4-F1
#
_entry.id   AF-A0A5Q4GYY4-F1
#
_cell.length_a   1.000
_cell.length_b   1.000
_cell.length_c   1.000
_cell.angle_alpha   90.00
_cell.angle_beta   90.00
_cell.angle_gamma   90.00
#
_symmetry.space_group_name_H-M   'P 1'
#
loop_
_entity.id
_entity.type
_entity.pdbx_description
1 polymer ?
#
loop_
_entity_poly.entity_id
_entity_poly.type
_entity_poly.pdbx_seq_one_letter_code
_entity_poly.pdbx_strand_id
1 'polypeptide(L)'
;MPSDSPLCLCFHISQRKVWNYLRIHQPQRASQLSECFGAGTGCGWCRPYLELMFQRWKAGALQPDDLPVPSEYAWQRTQYVQEEGLVLPPGATPTDDAPPDRSTH
;
A
#
# COMPACT_ATOMS: atom_id res chain seq x y z
N MET A 1 7.33 15.86 -1.75
CA MET A 1 6.28 15.71 -0.72
C MET A 1 5.86 14.24 -0.69
N PRO A 2 5.47 13.66 0.46
CA PRO A 2 4.94 12.29 0.51
C PRO A 2 3.80 12.13 -0.51
N SER A 3 3.81 11.05 -1.29
CA SER A 3 2.72 10.76 -2.21
C SER A 3 1.42 10.47 -1.44
N ASP A 4 0.32 11.04 -1.91
CA ASP A 4 -1.03 10.69 -1.45
C ASP A 4 -1.58 9.43 -2.09
N SER A 5 -0.77 8.79 -2.93
CA SER A 5 -1.05 7.51 -3.54
C SER A 5 -1.45 6.48 -2.48
N PRO A 6 -2.58 5.78 -2.69
CA PRO A 6 -3.06 4.74 -1.80
C PRO A 6 -2.08 3.55 -1.81
N LEU A 7 -1.70 3.11 -0.62
CA LEU A 7 -0.82 1.96 -0.39
C LEU A 7 -1.63 0.75 0.05
N CYS A 8 -2.42 0.87 1.11
CA CYS A 8 -3.31 -0.20 1.55
C CYS A 8 -4.74 0.11 1.08
N LEU A 9 -5.18 -0.59 0.04
CA LEU A 9 -6.52 -0.43 -0.53
C LEU A 9 -7.61 -1.16 0.28
N CYS A 10 -7.23 -2.03 1.22
CA CYS A 10 -8.19 -2.62 2.16
C CYS A 10 -8.66 -1.62 3.22
N PHE A 11 -7.73 -0.81 3.73
CA PHE A 11 -7.96 0.07 4.89
C PHE A 11 -7.72 1.55 4.57
N HIS A 12 -7.63 1.92 3.28
CA HIS A 12 -7.50 3.29 2.78
C HIS A 12 -6.33 4.07 3.40
N ILE A 13 -5.15 3.42 3.40
CA ILE A 13 -3.91 3.98 3.95
C ILE A 13 -3.02 4.43 2.80
N SER A 14 -2.60 5.69 2.78
CA SER A 14 -1.67 6.24 1.79
C SER A 14 -0.21 6.09 2.21
N GLN A 15 0.71 6.24 1.25
CA GLN A 15 2.14 6.29 1.56
C GLN A 15 2.47 7.38 2.59
N ARG A 16 1.86 8.58 2.46
CA ARG A 16 1.98 9.66 3.45
C ARG A 16 1.66 9.22 4.88
N LYS A 17 0.58 8.46 5.09
CA LYS A 17 0.18 7.98 6.43
C LYS A 17 1.25 7.06 7.02
N VAL A 18 1.79 6.14 6.21
CA VAL A 18 2.84 5.21 6.66
C VAL A 18 4.15 5.92 6.95
N TRP A 19 4.59 6.84 6.10
CA TRP A 19 5.79 7.66 6.37
C TRP A 19 5.66 8.49 7.65
N ASN A 20 4.48 9.08 7.89
CA ASN A 20 4.21 9.78 9.14
C ASN A 20 4.25 8.83 10.34
N TYR A 21 3.66 7.63 10.21
CA TYR A 21 3.68 6.61 11.27
C TYR A 21 5.12 6.19 11.62
N LEU A 22 5.93 5.87 10.61
CA LEU A 22 7.35 5.51 10.78
C LEU A 22 8.13 6.59 11.54
N ARG A 23 7.92 7.87 11.20
CA ARG A 23 8.58 9.00 11.87
C ARG A 23 8.17 9.18 13.33
N ILE A 24 6.87 9.06 13.62
CA ILE A 24 6.30 9.33 14.95
C ILE A 24 6.53 8.16 15.90
N HIS A 25 6.23 6.95 15.44
CA HIS A 25 6.22 5.76 16.30
C HIS A 25 7.55 5.00 16.30
N GLN A 26 8.43 5.26 15.33
CA GLN A 26 9.76 4.65 15.21
C GLN A 26 9.76 3.13 15.48
N PRO A 27 8.95 2.36 14.74
CA PRO A 27 8.85 0.92 14.97
C PRO A 27 10.21 0.23 14.79
N GLN A 28 10.41 -0.87 15.51
CA GLN A 28 11.65 -1.64 15.49
C GLN A 28 11.69 -2.67 14.36
N ARG A 29 10.51 -3.08 13.86
CA ARG A 29 10.35 -4.08 12.79
C ARG A 29 9.17 -3.71 11.88
N ALA A 30 9.28 -4.05 10.59
CA ALA A 30 8.25 -3.73 9.59
C ALA A 30 6.87 -4.31 9.94
N SER A 31 6.82 -5.47 10.58
CA SER A 31 5.56 -6.09 11.01
C SER A 31 4.75 -5.25 12.00
N GLN A 32 5.35 -4.28 12.69
CA GLN A 32 4.60 -3.30 13.51
C GLN A 32 3.81 -2.29 12.67
N LEU A 33 4.01 -2.23 11.35
CA LEU A 33 3.17 -1.40 10.48
C LEU A 33 1.72 -1.87 10.44
N SER A 34 1.40 -3.09 10.90
CA SER A 34 0.01 -3.49 11.13
C SER A 34 -0.69 -2.65 12.19
N GLU A 35 0.05 -2.04 13.11
CA GLU A 35 -0.49 -1.11 14.11
C GLU A 35 -0.85 0.25 13.48
N CYS A 36 -0.37 0.53 12.27
CA CYS A 36 -0.82 1.68 11.46
C CYS A 36 -2.17 1.35 10.81
N PHE A 37 -3.27 1.52 11.56
CA PHE A 37 -4.65 1.33 11.09
C PHE A 37 -4.92 -0.03 10.42
N GLY A 38 -4.20 -1.08 10.81
CA GLY A 38 -4.36 -2.43 10.24
C GLY A 38 -3.61 -2.68 8.93
N ALA A 39 -2.71 -1.80 8.48
CA ALA A 39 -2.00 -1.99 7.20
C ALA A 39 -1.40 -3.40 7.05
N GLY A 40 -1.64 -4.05 5.91
CA GLY A 40 -1.11 -5.39 5.64
C GLY A 40 -1.86 -6.55 6.29
N THR A 41 -2.95 -6.31 7.03
CA THR A 41 -3.77 -7.39 7.64
C THR A 41 -4.97 -7.83 6.80
N GLY A 42 -5.28 -7.12 5.71
CA GLY A 42 -6.33 -7.46 4.75
C GLY A 42 -5.85 -8.49 3.72
N CYS A 43 -5.91 -8.15 2.43
CA CYS A 43 -5.45 -9.05 1.36
C CYS A 43 -3.93 -9.30 1.34
N GLY A 44 -3.13 -8.43 1.97
CA GLY A 44 -1.67 -8.59 2.03
C GLY A 44 -0.89 -8.00 0.85
N TRP A 45 -1.54 -7.55 -0.22
CA TRP A 45 -0.90 -6.92 -1.40
C TRP A 45 0.13 -5.83 -1.04
N CYS A 46 -0.17 -5.00 -0.04
CA CYS A 46 0.70 -3.90 0.35
C CYS A 46 1.91 -4.31 1.22
N ARG A 47 2.03 -5.57 1.66
CA ARG A 47 3.10 -6.01 2.58
C ARG A 47 4.52 -5.80 2.04
N PRO A 48 4.85 -6.16 0.78
CA PRO A 48 6.19 -5.95 0.24
C PRO A 48 6.58 -4.46 0.22
N TYR A 49 5.60 -3.60 -0.06
CA TYR A 49 5.79 -2.15 -0.08
C TYR A 49 5.95 -1.56 1.32
N LEU A 50 5.20 -2.06 2.32
CA LEU A 50 5.39 -1.69 3.72
C LEU A 50 6.80 -2.03 4.22
N GLU A 51 7.30 -3.22 3.88
CA GLU A 51 8.67 -3.66 4.18
C GLU A 51 9.70 -2.74 3.51
N LEU A 52 9.53 -2.45 2.21
CA LEU A 52 10.40 -1.54 1.47
C LEU A 52 10.46 -0.13 2.11
N MET A 53 9.30 0.44 2.46
CA MET A 53 9.22 1.74 3.13
C MET A 53 9.90 1.72 4.50
N PHE A 54 9.71 0.65 5.28
CA PHE A 54 10.39 0.47 6.56
C PHE A 54 11.91 0.42 6.40
N GLN A 55 12.41 -0.36 5.45
CA GLN A 55 13.84 -0.48 5.18
C GLN A 55 14.45 0.85 4.74
N ARG A 56 13.76 1.60 3.87
CA ARG A 56 14.20 2.93 3.42
C ARG A 56 14.21 3.94 4.55
N TRP A 57 13.16 3.94 5.38
CA TRP A 57 13.13 4.76 6.59
C TRP A 57 14.30 4.46 7.52
N LYS A 58 14.58 3.17 7.78
CA LYS A 58 15.73 2.73 8.60
C LYS A 58 17.08 3.14 8.00
N ALA A 59 17.19 3.15 6.67
CA ALA A 59 18.39 3.59 5.96
C ALA A 59 18.54 5.13 5.89
N GLY A 60 17.59 5.89 6.43
CA GLY A 60 17.62 7.36 6.40
C GLY A 60 17.27 7.96 5.04
N ALA A 61 16.70 7.19 4.12
CA ALA A 61 16.30 7.69 2.81
C ALA A 61 15.13 8.69 2.93
N LEU A 62 15.17 9.73 2.09
CA LEU A 62 14.05 10.65 1.91
C LEU A 62 12.93 9.97 1.14
N GLN A 63 11.67 10.32 1.45
CA GLN A 63 10.45 9.66 0.98
C GLN A 63 10.32 9.63 -0.56
N PRO A 64 10.50 8.48 -1.21
CA PRO A 64 10.31 8.34 -2.66
C PRO A 64 8.85 7.96 -2.97
N ASP A 65 8.41 8.20 -4.21
CA ASP A 65 7.15 7.63 -4.70
C ASP A 65 7.46 6.24 -5.28
N ASP A 66 7.25 5.20 -4.46
CA ASP A 66 7.68 3.82 -4.75
C ASP A 66 6.59 2.93 -5.33
N LEU A 67 5.41 3.50 -5.54
CA LEU A 67 4.28 2.77 -6.07
C LEU A 67 4.10 3.05 -7.55
N PRO A 68 3.59 2.07 -8.32
CA PRO A 68 2.99 2.34 -9.60
C PRO A 68 1.92 3.42 -9.51
N VAL A 69 1.50 3.94 -10.66
CA VAL A 69 0.35 4.85 -10.75
C VAL A 69 -0.84 4.22 -10.00
N PRO A 70 -1.62 4.99 -9.19
CA PRO A 70 -2.65 4.43 -8.32
C PRO A 70 -3.65 3.50 -9.00
N SER A 71 -4.03 3.78 -10.25
CA SER A 71 -4.94 2.94 -11.04
C SER A 71 -4.31 1.61 -11.43
N GLU A 72 -3.04 1.62 -11.85
CA GLU A 72 -2.26 0.41 -12.14
C GLU A 72 -2.02 -0.42 -10.88
N TYR A 73 -1.67 0.23 -9.76
CA TYR A 73 -1.50 -0.45 -8.48
C TYR A 73 -2.80 -1.13 -7.99
N ALA A 74 -3.95 -0.48 -8.17
CA ALA A 74 -5.24 -1.04 -7.82
C ALA A 74 -5.63 -2.22 -8.72
N TRP A 75 -5.38 -2.12 -10.02
CA TRP A 75 -5.63 -3.21 -10.97
C TRP A 75 -4.73 -4.43 -10.70
N GLN A 76 -3.44 -4.23 -10.43
CA GLN A 76 -2.53 -5.32 -10.06
C GLN A 76 -2.99 -6.03 -8.78
N ARG A 77 -3.52 -5.29 -7.80
CA ARG A 77 -4.15 -5.90 -6.62
C ARG A 77 -5.37 -6.76 -6.99
N THR A 78 -6.19 -6.34 -7.96
CA THR A 78 -7.32 -7.17 -8.43
C THR A 78 -6.82 -8.52 -8.93
N GLN A 79 -5.81 -8.52 -9.82
CA GLN A 79 -5.23 -9.75 -10.36
C GLN A 79 -4.71 -10.66 -9.23
N TYR A 80 -3.92 -10.10 -8.32
CA TYR A 80 -3.42 -10.82 -7.15
C TYR A 80 -4.54 -11.46 -6.30
N VAL A 81 -5.61 -10.72 -6.02
CA VAL A 81 -6.75 -11.23 -5.23
C VAL A 81 -7.46 -12.38 -5.94
N GLN A 82 -7.60 -12.30 -7.26
CA GLN A 82 -8.25 -13.32 -8.07
C GLN A 82 -7.42 -14.59 -8.21
N GLU A 83 -6.13 -14.44 -8.52
CA GLU A 83 -5.17 -15.54 -8.65
C GLU A 83 -5.08 -16.36 -7.36
N GLU A 84 -5.05 -15.68 -6.21
CA GLU A 84 -4.95 -16.31 -4.89
C GLU A 84 -6.32 -16.72 -4.31
N GLY A 85 -7.44 -16.38 -4.98
CA GLY A 85 -8.79 -16.69 -4.49
C GLY A 85 -9.14 -16.03 -3.15
N LEU A 86 -8.63 -14.83 -2.90
CA LEU A 86 -8.77 -14.13 -1.62
C LEU A 86 -10.11 -13.39 -1.50
N VAL A 87 -10.64 -13.32 -0.28
CA VAL A 87 -11.81 -12.51 0.06
C VAL A 87 -11.37 -11.20 0.68
N LEU A 88 -11.82 -10.07 0.12
CA LEU A 88 -11.50 -8.75 0.65
C LEU A 88 -12.28 -8.46 1.95
N PRO A 89 -11.69 -7.70 2.90
CA PRO A 89 -12.42 -7.27 4.08
C PRO A 89 -13.54 -6.28 3.72
N PRO A 90 -14.58 -6.15 4.56
CA PRO A 90 -15.66 -5.19 4.35
C PRO A 90 -15.14 -3.76 4.20
N GLY A 91 -15.66 -3.03 3.21
CA GLY A 91 -15.29 -1.64 2.95
C GLY A 91 -13.94 -1.44 2.24
N ALA A 92 -13.26 -2.51 1.82
CA ALA A 92 -12.10 -2.42 0.94
C ALA A 92 -12.48 -1.77 -0.40
N THR A 93 -11.53 -1.08 -1.05
CA THR A 93 -11.71 -0.64 -2.44
C THR A 93 -12.09 -1.84 -3.30
N PRO A 94 -13.19 -1.80 -4.08
CA PRO A 94 -13.61 -2.91 -4.94
C PRO A 94 -12.51 -3.35 -5.91
N THR A 95 -12.56 -4.61 -6.35
CA THR A 95 -11.76 -5.08 -7.49
C THR A 95 -12.40 -4.60 -8.78
N ASP A 96 -11.59 -4.05 -9.67
CA ASP A 96 -11.96 -3.76 -11.05
C ASP A 96 -11.14 -4.67 -11.98
N ASP A 97 -11.84 -5.35 -12.89
CA ASP A 97 -11.27 -6.26 -13.88
C ASP A 97 -10.68 -5.51 -15.08
N ALA A 98 -11.16 -4.29 -15.32
CA ALA A 98 -10.69 -3.49 -16.44
C ALA A 98 -9.27 -2.97 -16.17
N PRO A 99 -8.32 -3.17 -17.11
CA PRO A 99 -7.02 -2.53 -17.00
C PRO A 99 -7.20 -1.00 -16.97
N PRO A 100 -6.33 -0.26 -16.26
CA PRO A 100 -6.42 1.19 -16.22
C PRO A 100 -6.36 1.74 -17.64
N ASP A 101 -7.29 2.64 -17.98
CA ASP A 101 -7.30 3.29 -19.30
C ASP A 101 -5.99 4.07 -19.46
N ARG A 102 -5.10 3.56 -20.32
CA ARG A 102 -3.86 4.23 -20.70
C ARG A 102 -4.08 5.28 -21.79
N SER A 103 -5.34 5.57 -22.14
CA SER A 103 -5.71 6.56 -23.14
C SER A 103 -5.93 7.91 -22.47
N THR A 104 -4.98 8.80 -22.70
CA THR A 104 -5.13 10.27 -22.89
C THR A 104 -4.17 11.10 -22.04
N HIS A 105 -3.12 11.50 -22.76
CA HIS A 105 -2.36 12.77 -22.74
C HIS A 105 -1.40 13.11 -21.59
#